data_AF-A0A3B9T2Q9-F1
#
_entry.id   AF-A0A3B9T2Q9-F1
#
_cell.length_a   1.000
_cell.length_b   1.000
_cell.length_c   1.000
_cell.angle_alpha   90.00
_cell.angle_beta   90.00
_cell.angle_gamma   90.00
#
_symmetry.space_group_name_H-M   'P 1'
#
loop_
_entity.id
_entity.type
_entity.pdbx_description
1 polymer ?
#
loop_
_entity_poly.entity_id
_entity_poly.type
_entity_poly.pdbx_seq_one_letter_code
_entity_poly.pdbx_strand_id
1 'polypeptide(L)'
;GDPLPSIRGLAQDLKISVITTMKAYEELSAEGLVTASKGKGYYVNAQDERMLKEQHMRQLEKNLSDAIYSARIAGIGLEEMEQTLEMLWRMDEE
;
A
#
# COMPACT_ATOMS: atom_id res chain seq x y z
N GLY A 1 15.98 -5.90 7.59
CA GLY A 1 15.95 -5.30 8.93
C GLY A 1 15.85 -6.39 9.97
N ASP A 2 15.38 -6.02 11.16
CA ASP A 2 15.36 -6.91 12.31
C ASP A 2 14.28 -8.00 12.19
N PRO A 3 14.50 -9.18 12.79
CA PRO A 3 13.50 -10.24 12.84
C PRO A 3 12.34 -9.80 13.74
N LEU A 4 11.11 -10.03 13.27
CA LEU A 4 9.94 -9.96 14.12
C LEU A 4 9.87 -11.19 15.04
N PRO A 5 9.20 -11.07 16.21
CA PRO A 5 8.89 -12.22 17.04
C PRO A 5 8.12 -13.27 16.24
N SER A 6 8.32 -14.55 16.57
CA SER A 6 7.53 -15.61 15.95
C SER A 6 6.03 -15.41 16.21
N ILE A 7 5.18 -15.81 15.26
CA ILE A 7 3.71 -15.70 15.39
C ILE A 7 3.23 -16.32 16.71
N ARG A 8 3.79 -17.48 17.09
CA ARG A 8 3.42 -18.17 18.33
C ARG A 8 3.92 -17.44 19.58
N GLY A 9 5.14 -16.90 19.54
CA GLY A 9 5.71 -16.14 20.66
C GLY A 9 4.93 -14.87 20.93
N LEU A 10 4.65 -14.07 19.89
CA LEU A 10 3.88 -12.84 20.06
C LEU A 10 2.44 -13.11 20.53
N ALA A 11 1.80 -14.15 20.01
CA ALA A 11 0.47 -14.55 20.45
C ALA A 11 0.45 -14.91 21.95
N GLN A 12 1.49 -15.59 22.43
CA GLN A 12 1.63 -15.95 23.84
C GLN A 12 1.86 -14.72 24.72
N ASP A 13 2.77 -13.83 24.32
CA ASP A 13 3.11 -12.61 25.08
C ASP A 13 1.90 -11.68 25.21
N LEU A 14 1.13 -11.54 24.14
CA LEU A 14 -0.07 -10.70 24.10
C LEU A 14 -1.34 -11.41 24.59
N LYS A 15 -1.28 -12.73 24.86
CA LYS A 15 -2.43 -13.59 25.23
C LYS A 15 -3.59 -13.52 24.23
N ILE A 16 -3.28 -13.45 22.93
CA ILE A 16 -4.26 -13.44 21.83
C ILE A 16 -4.17 -14.70 20.99
N SER A 17 -5.11 -14.87 20.05
CA SER A 17 -5.09 -16.04 19.16
C SER A 17 -3.91 -15.99 18.18
N VAL A 18 -3.36 -17.17 17.86
CA VAL A 18 -2.32 -17.35 16.84
C VAL A 18 -2.82 -16.87 15.47
N ILE A 19 -4.09 -17.10 15.15
CA ILE A 19 -4.70 -16.68 13.88
C ILE A 19 -4.71 -15.15 13.76
N THR A 20 -5.02 -14.44 14.86
CA THR A 20 -5.01 -12.97 14.88
C THR A 20 -3.62 -12.43 14.59
N THR A 21 -2.60 -13.00 15.24
CA THR A 21 -1.20 -12.59 15.03
C THR A 21 -0.71 -12.91 13.62
N MET A 22 -1.13 -14.06 13.07
CA MET A 22 -0.82 -14.46 11.70
C MET A 22 -1.41 -13.49 10.68
N LYS A 23 -2.70 -13.15 10.80
CA LYS A 23 -3.37 -12.18 9.93
C LYS A 23 -2.70 -10.81 9.98
N ALA A 24 -2.35 -10.32 11.17
CA ALA A 24 -1.65 -9.05 11.31
C ALA A 24 -0.30 -9.05 10.55
N TYR A 25 0.47 -10.14 10.62
CA TYR A 25 1.73 -10.25 9.89
C TYR A 25 1.54 -10.38 8.37
N GLU A 26 0.48 -11.07 7.93
CA GLU A 26 0.09 -11.15 6.52
C GLU A 26 -0.30 -9.77 5.97
N GLU A 27 -1.07 -8.99 6.73
CA GLU A 27 -1.45 -7.61 6.39
C GLU A 27 -0.22 -6.71 6.28
N LEU A 28 0.67 -6.72 7.29
CA LEU A 28 1.95 -5.98 7.22
C LEU A 28 2.81 -6.40 6.02
N SER A 29 2.77 -7.67 5.63
CA SER A 29 3.50 -8.16 4.46
C SER A 29 2.85 -7.70 3.15
N ALA A 30 1.53 -7.62 3.08
CA ALA A 30 0.79 -7.11 1.94
C ALA A 30 1.01 -5.59 1.74
N GLU A 31 1.16 -4.86 2.85
CA GLU A 31 1.57 -3.46 2.89
C GLU A 31 3.06 -3.27 2.58
N GLY A 32 3.83 -4.37 2.51
CA GLY A 32 5.26 -4.33 2.23
C GLY A 32 6.11 -3.83 3.40
N LEU A 33 5.57 -3.75 4.61
CA LEU A 33 6.33 -3.34 5.79
C LEU A 33 7.29 -4.45 6.26
N VAL A 34 6.95 -5.71 5.97
CA VAL A 34 7.71 -6.89 6.37
C VAL A 34 7.78 -7.91 5.23
N THR A 35 8.81 -8.75 5.24
CA THR A 35 8.95 -9.86 4.27
C THR A 35 9.00 -11.19 5.00
N ALA A 36 8.20 -12.16 4.53
CA ALA A 36 8.27 -13.54 4.98
C ALA A 36 9.49 -14.26 4.36
N SER A 37 10.38 -14.76 5.21
CA SER A 37 11.50 -15.62 4.81
C SER A 37 11.20 -17.07 5.15
N LYS A 38 11.22 -17.94 4.13
CA LYS A 38 10.88 -19.37 4.28
C LYS A 38 11.78 -20.02 5.34
N GLY A 39 11.17 -20.50 6.42
CA GLY A 39 11.86 -21.16 7.54
C GLY A 39 12.51 -20.20 8.55
N LYS A 40 12.45 -18.88 8.36
CA LYS A 40 13.07 -17.90 9.27
C LYS A 40 12.09 -16.88 9.85
N GLY A 41 10.83 -16.88 9.43
CA GLY A 41 9.79 -15.97 9.95
C GLY A 41 9.74 -14.66 9.18
N TYR A 42 9.28 -13.59 9.83
CA TYR A 42 9.09 -12.27 9.22
C TYR A 42 10.23 -11.32 9.60
N TYR A 43 10.64 -10.48 8.65
CA TYR A 43 11.70 -9.49 8.85
C TYR A 43 11.19 -8.12 8.46
N VAL A 44 11.56 -7.10 9.25
CA VAL A 44 11.24 -5.71 8.94
C VAL A 44 11.98 -5.30 7.67
N ASN A 45 11.24 -4.81 6.68
CA ASN A 45 11.84 -4.23 5.48
C ASN A 45 12.54 -2.92 5.87
N ALA A 46 13.72 -2.67 5.30
CA ALA A 46 14.25 -1.31 5.39
C ALA A 46 13.22 -0.39 4.72
N GLN A 47 12.87 0.73 5.35
CA GLN A 47 12.07 1.77 4.68
C GLN A 47 12.93 2.36 3.56
N ASP A 48 12.94 1.65 2.44
CA ASP A 48 13.59 2.03 1.22
C ASP A 48 12.62 2.99 0.52
N GLU A 49 13.10 4.14 0.05
CA GLU A 49 12.30 5.17 -0.64
C GLU A 49 11.42 4.56 -1.76
N ARG A 50 11.84 3.41 -2.29
CA ARG A 50 11.11 2.56 -3.23
C ARG A 50 9.75 2.10 -2.71
N MET A 51 9.64 1.66 -1.45
CA MET A 51 8.36 1.18 -0.90
C MET A 51 7.38 2.31 -0.65
N LEU A 52 7.88 3.46 -0.17
CA LEU A 52 7.06 4.67 -0.02
C LEU A 52 6.53 5.13 -1.39
N LYS A 53 7.40 5.14 -2.40
CA LYS A 53 7.00 5.44 -3.78
C LYS A 53 5.98 4.44 -4.32
N GLU A 54 6.16 3.15 -4.09
CA GLU A 54 5.18 2.12 -4.49
C GLU A 54 3.81 2.33 -3.82
N GLN A 55 3.78 2.65 -2.52
CA GLN A 55 2.53 2.92 -1.81
C GLN A 55 1.80 4.14 -2.40
N HIS A 56 2.53 5.23 -2.65
CA HIS A 56 1.98 6.41 -3.31
C HIS A 56 1.49 6.10 -4.74
N MET A 57 2.22 5.27 -5.50
CA MET A 57 1.78 4.85 -6.83
C MET A 57 0.50 4.02 -6.78
N ARG A 58 0.37 3.06 -5.86
CA ARG A 58 -0.88 2.28 -5.69
C ARG A 58 -2.06 3.19 -5.37
N GLN A 59 -1.84 4.18 -4.50
CA GLN A 59 -2.88 5.14 -4.15
C GLN A 59 -3.25 6.04 -5.34
N LEU A 60 -2.25 6.49 -6.12
CA LEU A 60 -2.45 7.27 -7.33
C LEU A 60 -3.26 6.48 -8.37
N GLU A 61 -2.89 5.23 -8.64
CA GLU A 61 -3.61 4.35 -9.58
C GLU A 61 -5.07 4.15 -9.20
N LYS A 62 -5.34 3.96 -7.90
CA LYS A 62 -6.72 3.86 -7.38
C LYS A 62 -7.49 5.15 -7.64
N ASN A 63 -6.94 6.30 -7.25
CA ASN A 63 -7.59 7.59 -7.41
C ASN A 63 -7.86 7.93 -8.89
N LEU A 64 -6.91 7.63 -9.77
CA LEU A 64 -7.08 7.81 -11.21
C LEU A 64 -8.14 6.87 -11.79
N SER A 65 -8.22 5.63 -11.31
CA SER A 65 -9.27 4.69 -11.72
C SER A 65 -10.66 5.21 -11.35
N ASP A 66 -10.82 5.73 -10.13
CA ASP A 66 -12.07 6.35 -9.67
C ASP A 66 -12.41 7.61 -10.50
N ALA A 67 -11.41 8.43 -10.80
CA ALA A 67 -11.58 9.61 -11.66
C ALA A 67 -12.01 9.24 -13.10
N ILE A 68 -11.39 8.20 -13.69
CA ILE A 68 -11.76 7.69 -15.02
C ILE A 68 -13.22 7.20 -15.01
N TYR A 69 -13.65 6.54 -13.94
CA TYR A 69 -15.03 6.09 -13.81
C TYR A 69 -16.01 7.27 -13.79
N SER A 70 -15.72 8.31 -12.99
CA SER A 70 -16.53 9.53 -12.95
C SER A 70 -16.54 10.27 -14.29
N ALA A 71 -15.39 10.37 -14.97
CA ALA A 71 -15.28 11.00 -16.29
C ALA A 71 -16.16 10.30 -17.32
N ARG A 72 -16.17 8.96 -17.35
CA ARG A 72 -17.02 8.18 -18.24
C ARG A 72 -18.51 8.42 -17.99
N ILE A 73 -18.94 8.55 -16.73
CA ILE A 73 -20.34 8.89 -16.40
C ILE A 73 -20.69 10.29 -16.88
N ALA A 74 -19.77 11.24 -16.75
CA ALA A 74 -19.95 12.62 -17.21
C ALA A 74 -19.87 12.78 -18.74
N GLY A 75 -19.53 11.73 -19.49
CA GLY A 75 -19.33 11.79 -20.94
C GLY A 75 -18.02 12.45 -21.36
N ILE A 76 -17.07 12.59 -20.44
CA ILE A 76 -15.76 13.20 -20.68
C ILE A 76 -14.84 12.16 -21.35
N GLY A 77 -14.28 12.55 -22.50
CA GLY A 77 -13.32 11.75 -23.25
C GLY A 77 -11.90 11.80 -22.66
N LEU A 78 -11.00 10.95 -23.15
CA LEU A 78 -9.60 10.92 -22.71
C LEU A 78 -8.91 12.27 -22.89
N GLU A 79 -9.10 12.91 -24.04
CA GLU A 79 -8.44 14.17 -24.40
C GLU A 79 -8.84 15.33 -23.46
N GLU A 80 -10.13 15.44 -23.13
CA GLU A 80 -10.64 16.45 -22.18
C GLU A 80 -10.19 16.14 -20.74
N MET A 81 -10.08 14.86 -20.38
CA MET A 81 -9.54 14.44 -19.09
C MET A 81 -8.04 14.76 -18.96
N GLU A 82 -7.24 14.55 -20.00
CA GLU A 82 -5.81 14.91 -20.03
C GLU A 82 -5.62 16.43 -19.87
N GLN A 83 -6.42 17.24 -20.57
CA GLN A 83 -6.40 18.70 -20.43
C GLN A 83 -6.77 19.15 -19.01
N THR A 84 -7.78 18.53 -18.42
CA THR A 84 -8.21 18.83 -17.05
C THR A 84 -7.13 18.47 -16.05
N LEU A 85 -6.50 17.30 -16.19
CA LEU A 85 -5.40 16.86 -15.33
C LEU A 85 -4.20 17.80 -15.44
N GLU A 86 -3.83 18.20 -16.66
CA GLU A 86 -2.72 19.14 -16.90
C GLU A 86 -3.00 20.52 -16.28
N MET A 87 -4.24 21.02 -16.41
CA MET A 87 -4.65 22.28 -15.78
C MET A 87 -4.52 22.21 -14.26
N LEU A 88 -5.06 21.15 -13.64
CA LEU A 88 -5.01 20.96 -12.18
C LEU A 88 -3.58 20.80 -11.68
N TRP A 89 -2.73 20.08 -12.42
CA TRP A 89 -1.31 19.91 -12.07
C TRP A 89 -0.57 21.24 -12.02
N ARG A 90 -0.76 22.09 -13.03
CA ARG A 90 -0.11 23.41 -13.09
C ARG A 90 -0.60 24.36 -11.99
N MET A 91 -1.86 24.24 -11.57
CA MET A 91 -2.41 25.05 -10.49
C MET A 91 -1.90 24.67 -9.10
N ASP A 92 -1.41 23.44 -8.91
CA ASP A 92 -0.85 22.98 -7.63
C ASP A 92 0.64 23.36 -7.47
N GLU A 93 1.31 23.74 -8.56
CA GLU A 93 2.71 24.19 -8.56
C GLU A 93 2.89 25.70 -8.28
N GLU A 94 1.81 26.49 -8.26
CA GLU A 94 1.78 27.93 -7.91
C GLU A 94 1.35 28.19 -6.45
#